data_AF-A0A1I7HYB6-F1
#
_entry.id   AF-A0A1I7HYB6-F1
#
_cell.length_a   1.000
_cell.length_b   1.000
_cell.length_c   1.000
_cell.angle_alpha   90.00
_cell.angle_beta   90.00
_cell.angle_gamma   90.00
#
_symmetry.space_group_name_H-M   'P 1'
#
loop_
_entity.id
_entity.type
_entity.pdbx_description
1 polymer ?
#
loop_
_entity_poly.entity_id
_entity_poly.type
_entity_poly.pdbx_seq_one_letter_code
_entity_poly.pdbx_strand_id
1 'polypeptide(L)'
;MGLFSLLGGKKEKALQPGQLDEEIRIARERELEEVREAHAALDWPTIPKLNHVNLPGVECCLAETVPEERKDDIGQIIYEDDISIDELRELNDQELLFVLTTFDEFDREVPIPDYERNRRKVYNEIIRRVRDAEILYVIYDKSTGYPFIDHGYGLLYFGKEMAEEAAELYKKQYRQVMVKEIEVEPQQEEQGAARKGYFDFLYCIGLEDLIIDNGAYRVKFKRDEISAAPGEWNRVIKDAPVNPQLCFSMLDMLEERRWPVKYEKRDEILALKEKRMIGNLFNGKYIVPMQYEGHAEKTESGRVRMGKDTKFTFFMVKTADDKIFMPVFTDGFEFGKMKLGHEWNAAVFSFSDIARFIRDKDGVAINPAGHRIFMPKEQIIAIDSANRAYRETKAQQNRRADDDNAVKRAVNGAMAHMENN
;
A
#
# COMPACT_ATOMS: atom_id res chain seq x y z
N MET A 1 -4.17 -8.33 -80.37
CA MET A 1 -3.21 -8.64 -79.30
C MET A 1 -3.41 -7.60 -78.21
N GLY A 2 -3.83 -7.87 -76.99
CA GLY A 2 -4.23 -9.09 -76.32
C GLY A 2 -4.83 -8.67 -74.97
N LEU A 3 -5.96 -9.30 -74.62
CA LEU A 3 -6.42 -9.70 -73.28
C LEU A 3 -6.14 -8.72 -72.12
N PHE A 4 -7.13 -7.88 -71.78
CA PHE A 4 -7.70 -7.70 -70.43
C PHE A 4 -8.76 -6.59 -70.48
N SER A 5 -9.86 -6.87 -71.19
CA SER A 5 -11.17 -6.28 -70.87
C SER A 5 -12.07 -7.45 -70.52
N LEU A 6 -12.51 -7.51 -69.25
CA LEU A 6 -13.68 -8.23 -68.73
C LEU A 6 -13.48 -8.51 -67.24
N LEU A 7 -13.96 -7.61 -66.38
CA LEU A 7 -14.99 -7.92 -65.37
C LEU A 7 -15.14 -6.76 -64.38
N GLY A 8 -16.36 -6.21 -64.34
CA GLY A 8 -17.02 -5.84 -63.08
C GLY A 8 -16.55 -4.57 -62.42
N GLY A 9 -17.18 -3.45 -62.80
CA GLY A 9 -17.17 -2.25 -61.96
C GLY A 9 -17.81 -2.51 -60.60
N LYS A 10 -17.03 -2.34 -59.54
CA LYS A 10 -17.45 -1.66 -58.32
C LYS A 10 -16.34 -0.68 -58.00
N LYS A 11 -16.57 0.60 -58.28
CA LYS A 11 -15.86 1.66 -57.56
C LYS A 11 -16.20 1.40 -56.10
N GLU A 12 -15.26 0.92 -55.30
CA GLU A 12 -15.29 1.19 -53.87
C GLU A 12 -15.45 2.71 -53.76
N LYS A 13 -16.66 3.15 -53.42
CA LYS A 13 -16.88 4.53 -53.01
C LYS A 13 -16.07 4.64 -51.74
N ALA A 14 -14.87 5.22 -51.84
CA ALA A 14 -14.16 5.72 -50.67
C ALA A 14 -15.13 6.64 -49.95
N LEU A 15 -15.65 6.19 -48.80
CA LEU A 15 -16.56 6.96 -47.97
C LEU A 15 -15.86 8.27 -47.61
N GLN A 16 -16.60 9.37 -47.71
CA GLN A 16 -16.07 10.64 -47.21
C GLN A 16 -15.84 10.51 -45.70
N PRO A 17 -14.82 11.15 -45.11
CA PRO A 17 -14.48 11.00 -43.69
C PRO A 17 -15.68 11.06 -42.74
N GLY A 18 -16.58 12.04 -42.91
CA GLY A 18 -17.78 12.14 -42.07
C GLY A 18 -18.88 11.09 -42.31
N GLN A 19 -18.88 10.40 -43.45
CA GLN A 19 -19.79 9.26 -43.68
C GLN A 19 -19.23 7.96 -43.07
N LEU A 20 -17.90 7.84 -43.05
CA LEU A 20 -17.21 6.73 -42.40
C LEU A 20 -17.39 6.82 -40.88
N ASP A 21 -17.29 8.01 -40.30
CA ASP A 21 -17.51 8.23 -38.86
C ASP A 21 -18.94 7.89 -38.42
N GLU A 22 -19.94 8.24 -39.23
CA GLU A 22 -21.35 7.92 -38.96
C GLU A 22 -21.63 6.42 -39.06
N GLU A 23 -21.07 5.73 -40.07
CA GLU A 23 -21.19 4.28 -40.20
C GLU A 23 -20.51 3.54 -39.03
N ILE A 24 -19.38 4.04 -38.54
CA ILE A 24 -18.71 3.50 -37.35
C ILE A 24 -19.58 3.68 -36.10
N ARG A 25 -20.19 4.86 -35.91
CA ARG A 25 -21.07 5.11 -34.76
C ARG A 25 -22.27 4.17 -34.75
N ILE A 26 -22.95 4.01 -35.88
CA ILE A 26 -24.11 3.11 -36.02
C ILE A 26 -23.71 1.65 -35.74
N ALA A 27 -22.54 1.21 -36.24
CA ALA A 27 -22.05 -0.14 -35.99
C ALA A 27 -21.80 -0.39 -34.49
N ARG A 28 -21.25 0.60 -33.78
CA ARG A 28 -21.02 0.53 -32.32
C ARG A 28 -22.32 0.54 -31.53
N GLU A 29 -23.25 1.43 -31.87
CA GLU A 29 -24.58 1.47 -31.23
C GLU A 29 -25.29 0.12 -31.35
N ARG A 30 -25.16 -0.55 -32.51
CA ARG A 30 -25.70 -1.89 -32.71
C ARG A 30 -25.01 -2.95 -31.86
N GLU A 31 -23.68 -2.92 -31.80
CA GLU A 31 -22.89 -3.84 -30.98
C GLU A 31 -23.25 -3.70 -29.49
N LEU A 32 -23.41 -2.47 -29.01
CA LEU A 32 -23.84 -2.17 -27.65
C LEU A 32 -25.25 -2.68 -27.36
N GLU A 33 -26.19 -2.55 -28.29
CA GLU A 33 -27.55 -3.09 -28.12
C GLU A 33 -27.55 -4.63 -28.10
N GLU A 34 -26.72 -5.30 -28.92
CA GLU A 34 -26.56 -6.76 -28.88
C GLU A 34 -26.01 -7.23 -27.52
N VAL A 35 -25.04 -6.50 -26.95
CA VAL A 35 -24.52 -6.78 -25.59
C VAL A 35 -25.57 -6.49 -24.52
N ARG A 36 -26.34 -5.41 -24.65
CA ARG A 36 -27.44 -5.06 -23.74
C ARG A 36 -28.52 -6.15 -23.71
N GLU A 37 -28.92 -6.68 -24.87
CA GLU A 37 -29.85 -7.81 -24.95
C GLU A 37 -29.27 -9.06 -24.29
N ALA A 38 -27.98 -9.33 -24.47
CA ALA A 38 -27.31 -10.47 -23.83
C ALA A 38 -27.26 -10.35 -22.29
N HIS A 39 -27.14 -9.13 -21.78
CA HIS A 39 -27.15 -8.83 -20.35
C HIS A 39 -28.55 -8.70 -19.74
N ALA A 40 -29.62 -8.71 -20.53
CA ALA A 40 -30.99 -8.46 -20.04
C ALA A 40 -31.49 -9.45 -18.96
N ALA A 41 -30.86 -10.62 -18.85
CA ALA A 41 -31.19 -11.64 -17.86
C ALA A 41 -30.26 -11.62 -16.62
N LEU A 42 -29.27 -10.72 -16.58
CA LEU A 42 -28.38 -10.57 -15.44
C LEU A 42 -29.06 -9.72 -14.35
N ASP A 43 -28.90 -10.14 -13.11
CA ASP A 43 -29.28 -9.34 -11.96
C ASP A 43 -28.24 -8.24 -11.71
N TRP A 44 -28.66 -7.11 -11.15
CA TRP A 44 -27.72 -6.08 -10.74
C TRP A 44 -26.76 -6.58 -9.65
N PRO A 45 -25.51 -6.06 -9.62
CA PRO A 45 -24.56 -6.41 -8.59
C PRO A 45 -25.12 -6.17 -7.19
N THR A 46 -24.81 -7.08 -6.28
CA THR A 46 -25.19 -6.97 -4.87
C THR A 46 -23.97 -6.70 -4.01
N ILE A 47 -24.20 -6.04 -2.88
CA ILE A 47 -23.14 -5.71 -1.95
C ILE A 47 -22.46 -6.98 -1.42
N PRO A 48 -21.14 -7.15 -1.64
CA PRO A 48 -20.44 -8.34 -1.19
C PRO A 48 -20.26 -8.33 0.33
N LYS A 49 -20.05 -9.51 0.91
CA LYS A 49 -19.66 -9.63 2.31
C LYS A 49 -18.39 -8.82 2.58
N LEU A 50 -18.38 -8.10 3.70
CA LEU A 50 -17.23 -7.34 4.19
C LEU A 50 -15.98 -8.22 4.31
N ASN A 51 -16.12 -9.43 4.86
CA ASN A 51 -15.06 -10.41 5.02
C ASN A 51 -15.60 -11.85 4.87
N HIS A 52 -14.73 -12.79 4.49
CA HIS A 52 -15.04 -14.21 4.29
C HIS A 52 -15.05 -15.01 5.61
N VAL A 53 -14.80 -14.36 6.75
CA VAL A 53 -14.88 -15.02 8.06
C VAL A 53 -16.34 -15.34 8.37
N ASN A 54 -16.70 -16.60 8.16
CA ASN A 54 -18.03 -17.13 8.49
C ASN A 54 -18.16 -17.28 10.00
N LEU A 55 -18.78 -16.30 10.65
CA LEU A 55 -19.27 -16.42 12.01
C LEU A 55 -20.73 -16.91 11.98
N PRO A 56 -21.07 -18.04 12.63
CA PRO A 56 -22.44 -18.53 12.65
C PRO A 56 -23.41 -17.46 13.19
N GLY A 57 -24.43 -17.11 12.39
CA GLY A 57 -25.48 -16.17 12.79
C GLY A 57 -25.12 -14.68 12.71
N VAL A 58 -23.98 -14.31 12.11
CA VAL A 58 -23.58 -12.91 11.91
C VAL A 58 -23.72 -12.54 10.44
N GLU A 59 -24.65 -11.62 10.15
CA GLU A 59 -24.73 -10.95 8.86
C GLU A 59 -23.56 -9.98 8.71
N CYS A 60 -22.81 -10.11 7.61
CA CYS A 60 -21.56 -9.40 7.34
C CYS A 60 -21.65 -8.53 6.07
N CYS A 61 -22.85 -8.27 5.56
CA CYS A 61 -23.09 -7.33 4.46
C CYS A 61 -23.65 -6.03 5.05
N LEU A 62 -23.32 -4.90 4.43
CA LEU A 62 -24.05 -3.66 4.68
C LEU A 62 -25.43 -3.70 3.99
N ALA A 63 -26.30 -2.80 4.41
CA ALA A 63 -27.58 -2.60 3.73
C ALA A 63 -27.35 -2.08 2.31
N GLU A 64 -28.31 -2.33 1.42
CA GLU A 64 -28.29 -1.80 0.06
C GLU A 64 -28.19 -0.27 0.07
N THR A 65 -27.22 0.28 -0.66
CA THR A 65 -26.90 1.71 -0.70
C THR A 65 -27.48 2.40 -1.93
N VAL A 66 -27.81 1.64 -2.99
CA VAL A 66 -28.44 2.15 -4.20
C VAL A 66 -29.82 1.49 -4.37
N PRO A 67 -30.93 2.25 -4.34
CA PRO A 67 -32.27 1.71 -4.54
C PRO A 67 -32.42 1.03 -5.91
N GLU A 68 -33.24 -0.02 -5.99
CA GLU A 68 -33.41 -0.82 -7.22
C GLU A 68 -33.85 0.02 -8.43
N GLU A 69 -34.83 0.92 -8.25
CA GLU A 69 -35.26 1.85 -9.30
C GLU A 69 -34.11 2.71 -9.83
N ARG A 70 -33.17 3.06 -8.96
CA ARG A 70 -32.01 3.87 -9.33
C ARG A 70 -30.94 3.04 -10.05
N LYS A 71 -30.79 1.77 -9.69
CA LYS A 71 -29.89 0.83 -10.39
C LYS A 71 -30.31 0.63 -11.84
N ASP A 72 -31.62 0.51 -12.09
CA ASP A 72 -32.15 0.36 -13.45
C ASP A 72 -31.75 1.55 -14.34
N ASP A 73 -31.78 2.77 -13.81
CA ASP A 73 -31.39 3.98 -14.52
C ASP A 73 -29.88 4.06 -14.76
N ILE A 74 -29.09 4.05 -13.68
CA ILE A 74 -27.64 4.32 -13.77
C ILE A 74 -26.86 3.12 -14.29
N GLY A 75 -27.40 1.91 -14.17
CA GLY A 75 -26.83 0.69 -14.73
C GLY A 75 -26.80 0.71 -16.26
N GLN A 76 -27.63 1.53 -16.92
CA GLN A 76 -27.58 1.67 -18.38
C GLN A 76 -26.37 2.45 -18.87
N ILE A 77 -25.70 3.23 -18.01
CA ILE A 77 -24.51 4.04 -18.37
C ILE A 77 -23.41 3.16 -18.97
N ILE A 78 -23.35 1.87 -18.60
CA ILE A 78 -22.34 0.95 -19.11
C ILE A 78 -22.46 0.69 -20.62
N TYR A 79 -23.61 0.99 -21.23
CA TYR A 79 -23.90 0.80 -22.65
C TYR A 79 -23.78 2.08 -23.48
N GLU A 80 -23.29 3.18 -22.90
CA GLU A 80 -23.02 4.39 -23.66
C GLU A 80 -21.73 4.23 -24.49
N ASP A 81 -21.74 4.61 -25.77
CA ASP A 81 -20.53 4.58 -26.61
C ASP A 81 -19.43 5.45 -25.98
N ASP A 82 -19.74 6.66 -25.53
CA ASP A 82 -18.80 7.52 -24.83
C ASP A 82 -19.42 8.14 -23.57
N ILE A 83 -19.09 7.57 -22.41
CA ILE A 83 -19.64 8.03 -21.12
C ILE A 83 -19.27 9.50 -20.88
N SER A 84 -20.27 10.32 -20.57
CA SER A 84 -20.07 11.73 -20.23
C SER A 84 -19.47 11.88 -18.84
N ILE A 85 -18.36 12.63 -18.74
CA ILE A 85 -17.77 12.97 -17.44
C ILE A 85 -18.72 13.85 -16.61
N ASP A 86 -19.52 14.69 -17.26
CA ASP A 86 -20.45 15.57 -16.55
C ASP A 86 -21.62 14.78 -15.95
N GLU A 87 -22.10 13.73 -16.62
CA GLU A 87 -23.11 12.82 -16.07
C GLU A 87 -22.55 12.02 -14.88
N LEU A 88 -21.31 11.53 -14.98
CA LEU A 88 -20.63 10.88 -13.85
C LEU A 88 -20.47 11.80 -12.62
N ARG A 89 -20.39 13.12 -12.83
CA ARG A 89 -20.29 14.10 -11.73
C ARG A 89 -21.60 14.31 -11.00
N GLU A 90 -22.73 14.02 -11.63
CA GLU A 90 -24.05 14.13 -11.01
C GLU A 90 -24.36 12.93 -10.10
N LEU A 91 -23.69 11.79 -10.32
CA LEU A 91 -23.82 10.61 -9.49
C LEU A 91 -23.24 10.82 -8.09
N ASN A 92 -23.88 10.27 -7.07
CA ASN A 92 -23.28 10.20 -5.74
C ASN A 92 -22.17 9.13 -5.67
N ASP A 93 -21.42 9.08 -4.57
CA ASP A 93 -20.25 8.20 -4.45
C ASP A 93 -20.61 6.71 -4.58
N GLN A 94 -21.73 6.30 -4.00
CA GLN A 94 -22.21 4.92 -4.06
C GLN A 94 -22.78 4.57 -5.44
N GLU A 95 -23.42 5.51 -6.12
CA GLU A 95 -23.86 5.33 -7.51
C GLU A 95 -22.68 5.15 -8.46
N LEU A 96 -21.59 5.91 -8.30
CA LEU A 96 -20.37 5.72 -9.09
C LEU A 96 -19.71 4.36 -8.83
N LEU A 97 -19.61 3.96 -7.57
CA LEU A 97 -19.05 2.68 -7.19
C LEU A 97 -19.93 1.53 -7.70
N PHE A 98 -21.25 1.68 -7.68
CA PHE A 98 -22.20 0.77 -8.30
C PHE A 98 -21.94 0.65 -9.80
N VAL A 99 -21.91 1.78 -10.54
CA VAL A 99 -21.65 1.77 -11.99
C VAL A 99 -20.34 1.06 -12.30
N LEU A 100 -19.26 1.36 -11.58
CA LEU A 100 -17.98 0.67 -11.77
C LEU A 100 -18.06 -0.84 -11.48
N THR A 101 -18.79 -1.23 -10.42
CA THR A 101 -18.99 -2.64 -10.05
C THR A 101 -19.78 -3.36 -11.14
N THR A 102 -20.87 -2.76 -11.63
CA THR A 102 -21.68 -3.27 -12.74
C THR A 102 -20.85 -3.42 -14.00
N PHE A 103 -20.03 -2.41 -14.33
CA PHE A 103 -19.12 -2.45 -15.46
C PHE A 103 -18.19 -3.67 -15.38
N ASP A 104 -17.60 -3.93 -14.21
CA ASP A 104 -16.68 -5.05 -13.98
C ASP A 104 -17.35 -6.43 -13.95
N GLU A 105 -18.58 -6.53 -13.47
CA GLU A 105 -19.30 -7.80 -13.41
C GLU A 105 -19.91 -8.18 -14.76
N PHE A 106 -20.49 -7.22 -15.48
CA PHE A 106 -21.17 -7.48 -16.75
C PHE A 106 -20.16 -7.77 -17.85
N ASP A 107 -19.05 -7.02 -17.94
CA ASP A 107 -17.98 -7.29 -18.92
C ASP A 107 -17.36 -8.70 -18.80
N ARG A 108 -17.37 -9.28 -17.59
CA ARG A 108 -16.90 -10.67 -17.37
C ARG A 108 -17.84 -11.70 -17.96
N GLU A 109 -19.14 -11.41 -18.02
CA GLU A 109 -20.15 -12.31 -18.58
C GLU A 109 -20.21 -12.15 -20.11
N VAL A 110 -20.40 -10.93 -20.61
CA VAL A 110 -20.31 -10.60 -22.03
C VAL A 110 -19.48 -9.31 -22.22
N PRO A 111 -18.37 -9.35 -22.98
CA PRO A 111 -17.49 -8.20 -23.14
C PRO A 111 -18.20 -6.96 -23.67
N ILE A 112 -17.97 -5.83 -23.03
CA ILE A 112 -18.56 -4.54 -23.41
C ILE A 112 -17.60 -3.81 -24.38
N PRO A 113 -18.09 -3.30 -25.53
CA PRO A 113 -17.28 -2.50 -26.44
C PRO A 113 -16.64 -1.29 -25.75
N ASP A 114 -15.38 -0.99 -26.07
CA ASP A 114 -14.63 0.13 -25.48
C ASP A 114 -14.55 0.10 -23.93
N TYR A 115 -14.71 -1.08 -23.32
CA TYR A 115 -14.72 -1.29 -21.86
C TYR A 115 -13.61 -0.50 -21.15
N GLU A 116 -12.35 -0.68 -21.54
CA GLU A 116 -11.21 -0.03 -20.89
C GLU A 116 -11.28 1.50 -20.90
N ARG A 117 -11.81 2.10 -21.98
CA ARG A 117 -11.93 3.57 -22.11
C ARG A 117 -12.98 4.10 -21.14
N ASN A 118 -14.17 3.52 -21.18
CA ASN A 118 -15.33 3.98 -20.43
C ASN A 118 -15.20 3.65 -18.93
N ARG A 119 -14.78 2.42 -18.60
CA ARG A 119 -14.44 2.04 -17.22
C ARG A 119 -13.43 3.00 -16.59
N ARG A 120 -12.39 3.38 -17.34
CA ARG A 120 -11.35 4.28 -16.84
C ARG A 120 -11.88 5.68 -16.55
N LYS A 121 -12.90 6.16 -17.26
CA LYS A 121 -13.58 7.43 -16.92
C LYS A 121 -14.25 7.34 -15.55
N VAL A 122 -15.03 6.28 -15.32
CA VAL A 122 -15.71 6.03 -14.03
C VAL A 122 -14.68 5.90 -12.89
N TYR A 123 -13.66 5.08 -13.10
CA TYR A 123 -12.57 4.90 -12.13
C TYR A 123 -11.84 6.21 -11.81
N ASN A 124 -11.45 6.98 -12.82
CA ASN A 124 -10.74 8.25 -12.62
C ASN A 124 -11.60 9.28 -11.87
N GLU A 125 -12.92 9.28 -12.07
CA GLU A 125 -13.83 10.14 -11.33
C GLU A 125 -13.86 9.77 -9.83
N ILE A 126 -13.87 8.47 -9.50
CA ILE A 126 -13.75 8.02 -8.10
C ILE A 126 -12.40 8.43 -7.49
N ILE A 127 -11.29 8.19 -8.20
CA ILE A 127 -9.94 8.59 -7.75
C ILE A 127 -9.83 10.11 -7.57
N ARG A 128 -10.46 10.90 -8.45
CA ARG A 128 -10.57 12.35 -8.29
C ARG A 128 -11.28 12.72 -6.99
N ARG A 129 -12.42 12.10 -6.68
CA ARG A 129 -13.14 12.35 -5.42
C ARG A 129 -12.33 11.99 -4.19
N VAL A 130 -11.59 10.88 -4.22
CA VAL A 130 -10.67 10.52 -3.12
C VAL A 130 -9.57 11.57 -2.93
N ARG A 131 -9.00 12.08 -4.02
CA ARG A 131 -7.95 13.12 -3.99
C ARG A 131 -8.48 14.47 -3.52
N ASP A 132 -9.66 14.87 -4.00
CA ASP A 132 -10.26 16.17 -3.75
C ASP A 132 -11.04 16.22 -2.43
N ALA A 133 -11.24 15.07 -1.76
CA ALA A 133 -11.88 14.99 -0.47
C ALA A 133 -11.11 15.81 0.57
N GLU A 134 -11.80 16.71 1.27
CA GLU A 134 -11.24 17.40 2.43
C GLU A 134 -11.12 16.44 3.61
N ILE A 135 -12.13 15.58 3.77
CA ILE A 135 -12.28 14.64 4.86
C ILE A 135 -12.57 13.25 4.30
N LEU A 136 -11.86 12.26 4.82
CA LEU A 136 -12.19 10.84 4.68
C LEU A 136 -12.39 10.22 6.06
N TYR A 137 -13.25 9.21 6.13
CA TYR A 137 -13.44 8.42 7.34
C TYR A 137 -12.62 7.15 7.23
N VAL A 138 -11.87 6.82 8.29
CA VAL A 138 -10.94 5.70 8.29
C VAL A 138 -11.17 4.83 9.51
N ILE A 139 -11.19 3.52 9.30
CA ILE A 139 -11.23 2.56 10.41
C ILE A 139 -9.80 2.39 10.96
N TYR A 140 -9.63 2.66 12.26
CA TYR A 140 -8.40 2.49 13.01
C TYR A 140 -8.50 1.30 13.95
N ASP A 141 -7.42 0.54 14.08
CA ASP A 141 -7.27 -0.46 15.15
C ASP A 141 -6.89 0.27 16.45
N LYS A 142 -7.73 0.15 17.49
CA LYS A 142 -7.54 0.76 18.81
C LYS A 142 -6.32 0.22 19.54
N SER A 143 -5.97 -1.03 19.28
CA SER A 143 -4.86 -1.70 19.92
C SER A 143 -3.53 -1.17 19.40
N THR A 144 -3.41 -0.91 18.09
CA THR A 144 -2.19 -0.37 17.46
C THR A 144 -2.16 1.16 17.46
N GLY A 145 -3.31 1.81 17.33
CA GLY A 145 -3.42 3.26 17.13
C GLY A 145 -3.23 3.72 15.69
N TYR A 146 -3.17 2.79 14.72
CA TYR A 146 -2.95 3.03 13.29
C TYR A 146 -4.19 2.61 12.47
N PRO A 147 -4.26 2.97 11.17
CA PRO A 147 -5.31 2.45 10.29
C PRO A 147 -5.37 0.92 10.34
N PHE A 148 -6.58 0.38 10.47
CA PHE A 148 -6.83 -1.05 10.51
C PHE A 148 -6.53 -1.67 9.15
N ILE A 149 -5.84 -2.81 9.15
CA ILE A 149 -5.41 -3.51 7.93
C ILE A 149 -6.27 -4.75 7.73
N ASP A 150 -7.10 -4.73 6.69
CA ASP A 150 -7.92 -5.88 6.30
C ASP A 150 -7.32 -6.57 5.07
N HIS A 151 -6.76 -7.77 5.26
CA HIS A 151 -6.12 -8.55 4.19
C HIS A 151 -5.07 -7.77 3.38
N GLY A 152 -4.38 -6.84 4.05
CA GLY A 152 -3.35 -5.97 3.46
C GLY A 152 -3.85 -4.63 2.97
N TYR A 153 -5.15 -4.37 3.04
CA TYR A 153 -5.76 -3.12 2.59
C TYR A 153 -6.07 -2.17 3.77
N GLY A 154 -5.80 -0.89 3.57
CA GLY A 154 -6.37 0.17 4.42
C GLY A 154 -7.80 0.48 4.00
N LEU A 155 -8.65 0.82 4.98
CA LEU A 155 -10.08 1.04 4.76
C LEU A 155 -10.44 2.52 4.88
N LEU A 156 -10.91 3.10 3.78
CA LEU A 156 -11.34 4.48 3.66
C LEU A 156 -12.84 4.52 3.33
N TYR A 157 -13.51 5.59 3.70
CA TYR A 157 -14.93 5.79 3.42
C TYR A 157 -15.22 7.26 3.13
N PHE A 158 -16.12 7.52 2.18
CA PHE A 158 -16.61 8.87 1.92
C PHE A 158 -17.57 9.35 3.02
N GLY A 159 -18.39 8.43 3.55
CA GLY A 159 -19.42 8.73 4.55
C GLY A 159 -19.10 8.17 5.94
N LYS A 160 -19.37 8.97 6.98
CA LYS A 160 -19.20 8.57 8.39
C LYS A 160 -20.06 7.37 8.78
N GLU A 161 -21.34 7.44 8.42
CA GLU A 161 -22.34 6.41 8.75
C GLU A 161 -21.91 5.05 8.20
N MET A 162 -21.50 4.99 6.94
CA MET A 162 -20.98 3.79 6.31
C MET A 162 -19.72 3.24 6.99
N ALA A 163 -18.78 4.12 7.35
CA ALA A 163 -17.60 3.72 8.10
C ALA A 163 -17.97 3.15 9.48
N GLU A 164 -18.98 3.72 10.15
CA GLU A 164 -19.45 3.27 11.46
C GLU A 164 -20.16 1.92 11.37
N GLU A 165 -21.01 1.71 10.36
CA GLU A 165 -21.66 0.42 10.09
C GLU A 165 -20.63 -0.68 9.78
N ALA A 166 -19.66 -0.40 8.90
CA ALA A 166 -18.58 -1.34 8.61
C ALA A 166 -17.74 -1.62 9.87
N ALA A 167 -17.46 -0.62 10.70
CA ALA A 167 -16.77 -0.79 11.97
C ALA A 167 -17.58 -1.66 12.96
N GLU A 168 -18.91 -1.55 13.01
CA GLU A 168 -19.76 -2.43 13.81
C GLU A 168 -19.67 -3.89 13.35
N LEU A 169 -19.61 -4.15 12.05
CA LEU A 169 -19.39 -5.49 11.52
C LEU A 169 -18.03 -6.07 11.93
N TYR A 170 -16.96 -5.27 11.91
CA TYR A 170 -15.66 -5.70 12.43
C TYR A 170 -15.66 -5.93 13.95
N LYS A 171 -16.40 -5.13 14.72
CA LYS A 171 -16.58 -5.35 16.17
C LYS A 171 -17.30 -6.67 16.46
N LYS A 172 -18.30 -7.05 15.65
CA LYS A 172 -18.94 -8.39 15.72
C LYS A 172 -17.93 -9.52 15.47
N GLN A 173 -16.85 -9.25 14.74
CA GLN A 173 -15.71 -10.15 14.56
C GLN A 173 -14.62 -10.00 15.64
N TYR A 174 -14.94 -9.38 16.78
CA TYR A 174 -14.03 -9.11 17.90
C TYR A 174 -12.79 -8.27 17.54
N ARG A 175 -12.84 -7.52 16.42
CA ARG A 175 -11.81 -6.52 16.12
C ARG A 175 -12.03 -5.28 16.98
N GLN A 176 -10.96 -4.75 17.55
CA GLN A 176 -11.03 -3.55 18.38
C GLN A 176 -10.83 -2.32 17.49
N VAL A 177 -11.90 -1.87 16.82
CA VAL A 177 -11.80 -0.77 15.84
C VAL A 177 -12.59 0.48 16.24
N MET A 178 -12.23 1.61 15.65
CA MET A 178 -12.96 2.88 15.70
C MET A 178 -12.86 3.62 14.37
N VAL A 179 -13.88 4.40 14.04
CA VAL A 179 -13.82 5.35 12.94
C VAL A 179 -13.10 6.62 13.40
N LYS A 180 -12.21 7.13 12.56
CA LYS A 180 -11.61 8.45 12.69
C LYS A 180 -11.95 9.29 11.47
N GLU A 181 -12.28 10.55 11.73
CA GLU A 181 -12.33 11.59 10.72
C GLU A 181 -10.90 12.03 10.43
N ILE A 182 -10.51 11.99 9.16
CA ILE A 182 -9.16 12.29 8.70
C ILE A 182 -9.24 13.41 7.68
N GLU A 183 -8.58 14.52 8.01
CA GLU A 183 -8.31 15.58 7.05
C GLU A 183 -7.25 15.09 6.06
N VAL A 184 -7.58 15.07 4.76
CA VAL A 184 -6.70 14.51 3.72
C VAL A 184 -5.44 15.37 3.57
N GLU A 185 -5.61 16.69 3.54
CA GLU A 185 -4.55 17.68 3.49
C GLU A 185 -4.69 18.66 4.66
N PRO A 186 -3.76 18.67 5.64
CA PRO A 186 -3.93 19.48 6.84
C PRO A 186 -4.06 20.97 6.52
N GLN A 187 -5.04 21.66 7.11
CA GLN A 187 -5.33 23.09 6.90
C GLN A 187 -4.25 24.03 7.45
N GLN A 188 -3.50 23.61 8.49
CA GLN A 188 -2.48 24.44 9.12
C GLN A 188 -1.07 23.88 8.88
N GLU A 189 -0.17 24.74 8.41
CA GLU A 189 1.27 24.48 8.43
C GLU A 189 1.75 24.51 9.88
N GLU A 190 2.19 23.36 10.41
CA GLU A 190 3.06 23.38 11.59
C GLU A 190 4.36 24.10 11.19
N GLN A 191 4.65 25.23 11.85
CA GLN A 191 5.79 26.09 11.54
C GLN A 191 7.08 25.27 11.34
N GLY A 192 7.56 25.21 10.08
CA GLY A 192 8.83 24.56 9.72
C GLY A 192 8.75 23.07 9.37
N ALA A 193 7.58 22.43 9.38
CA ALA A 193 7.36 21.09 8.87
C ALA A 193 6.69 21.15 7.49
N ALA A 194 7.21 20.40 6.51
CA ALA A 194 6.53 20.24 5.23
C ALA A 194 5.14 19.64 5.47
N ARG A 195 4.10 20.19 4.80
CA ARG A 195 2.73 19.66 4.77
C ARG A 195 2.81 18.18 4.41
N LYS A 196 2.48 17.30 5.34
CA LYS A 196 2.37 15.86 5.06
C LYS A 196 0.90 15.51 5.11
N GLY A 197 0.32 15.22 3.96
CA GLY A 197 -1.05 14.76 3.84
C GLY A 197 -1.22 13.35 4.43
N TYR A 198 -2.46 12.90 4.53
CA TYR A 198 -2.76 11.57 5.03
C TYR A 198 -2.11 10.47 4.19
N PHE A 199 -2.07 10.63 2.86
CA PHE A 199 -1.43 9.67 1.96
C PHE A 199 0.10 9.60 2.12
N ASP A 200 0.76 10.69 2.56
CA ASP A 200 2.19 10.67 2.91
C ASP A 200 2.43 9.88 4.21
N PHE A 201 1.50 9.97 5.15
CA PHE A 201 1.52 9.16 6.36
C PHE A 201 1.35 7.67 6.02
N LEU A 202 0.43 7.32 5.12
CA LEU A 202 0.24 5.96 4.62
C LEU A 202 1.52 5.39 3.98
N TYR A 203 2.21 6.19 3.18
CA TYR A 203 3.54 5.83 2.66
C TYR A 203 4.53 5.53 3.79
N CYS A 204 4.62 6.39 4.83
CA CYS A 204 5.56 6.18 5.94
C CYS A 204 5.31 4.87 6.70
N ILE A 205 4.06 4.43 6.79
CA ILE A 205 3.71 3.15 7.43
C ILE A 205 3.69 1.98 6.45
N GLY A 206 3.93 2.21 5.15
CA GLY A 206 3.95 1.19 4.10
C GLY A 206 2.58 0.61 3.75
N LEU A 207 1.50 1.36 3.97
CA LEU A 207 0.14 0.95 3.60
C LEU A 207 -0.16 1.45 2.18
N GLU A 208 0.04 0.56 1.21
CA GLU A 208 -0.02 0.88 -0.22
C GLU A 208 -1.36 0.53 -0.87
N ASP A 209 -1.95 -0.59 -0.48
CA ASP A 209 -3.20 -1.07 -1.03
C ASP A 209 -4.36 -0.52 -0.20
N LEU A 210 -5.35 0.08 -0.85
CA LEU A 210 -6.48 0.75 -0.20
C LEU A 210 -7.80 0.31 -0.80
N ILE A 211 -8.85 0.36 0.01
CA ILE A 211 -10.25 0.15 -0.39
C ILE A 211 -11.05 1.36 0.06
N ILE A 212 -11.85 1.91 -0.85
CA ILE A 212 -12.90 2.87 -0.50
C ILE A 212 -14.24 2.14 -0.32
N ASP A 213 -15.00 2.53 0.69
CA ASP A 213 -16.36 2.05 1.00
C ASP A 213 -16.46 0.52 1.16
N ASN A 214 -15.48 -0.06 1.88
CA ASN A 214 -15.43 -1.50 2.09
C ASN A 214 -16.68 -2.04 2.81
N GLY A 215 -17.37 -2.98 2.17
CA GLY A 215 -18.61 -3.56 2.68
C GLY A 215 -19.86 -3.03 2.01
N ALA A 216 -19.75 -2.02 1.14
CA ALA A 216 -20.75 -1.60 0.16
C ALA A 216 -20.23 -1.86 -1.27
N TYR A 217 -20.72 -1.14 -2.28
CA TYR A 217 -20.00 -1.03 -3.55
C TYR A 217 -18.64 -0.38 -3.29
N ARG A 218 -17.57 -1.00 -3.79
CA ARG A 218 -16.20 -0.68 -3.37
C ARG A 218 -15.23 -0.76 -4.53
N VAL A 219 -14.17 0.03 -4.46
CA VAL A 219 -13.03 -0.08 -5.38
C VAL A 219 -11.71 -0.19 -4.63
N LYS A 220 -10.81 -0.97 -5.21
CA LYS A 220 -9.41 -1.10 -4.76
C LYS A 220 -8.55 -0.16 -5.59
N PHE A 221 -7.63 0.53 -4.93
CA PHE A 221 -6.66 1.40 -5.59
C PHE A 221 -5.36 1.43 -4.79
N LYS A 222 -4.29 1.93 -5.41
CA LYS A 222 -3.02 2.14 -4.74
C LYS A 222 -2.85 3.56 -4.26
N ARG A 223 -2.17 3.71 -3.12
CA ARG A 223 -1.80 4.99 -2.52
C ARG A 223 -1.03 5.90 -3.49
N ASP A 224 -0.17 5.34 -4.36
CA ASP A 224 0.59 6.08 -5.37
C ASP A 224 -0.23 6.64 -6.54
N GLU A 225 -1.49 6.23 -6.69
CA GLU A 225 -2.43 6.83 -7.65
C GLU A 225 -2.97 8.18 -7.15
N ILE A 226 -2.92 8.42 -5.83
CA ILE A 226 -3.35 9.67 -5.20
C ILE A 226 -2.18 10.63 -5.01
N SER A 227 -1.12 10.18 -4.33
CA SER A 227 0.06 10.98 -4.03
C SER A 227 1.34 10.19 -4.30
N ALA A 228 2.27 10.79 -5.04
CA ALA A 228 3.58 10.21 -5.30
C ALA A 228 4.40 10.10 -4.01
N ALA A 229 5.44 9.26 -4.00
CA ALA A 229 6.19 9.03 -2.77
C ALA A 229 6.87 10.33 -2.29
N PRO A 230 6.84 10.64 -0.98
CA PRO A 230 7.56 11.77 -0.41
C PRO A 230 9.04 11.76 -0.82
N GLY A 231 9.46 12.80 -1.55
CA GLY A 231 10.83 12.95 -2.07
C GLY A 231 10.99 12.75 -3.57
N GLU A 232 9.96 12.30 -4.28
CA GLU A 232 9.94 12.31 -5.75
C GLU A 232 9.80 13.73 -6.32
N TRP A 233 9.13 14.62 -5.59
CA TRP A 233 8.91 16.02 -5.97
C TRP A 233 10.06 16.97 -5.60
N ASN A 234 10.76 16.67 -4.51
CA ASN A 234 11.87 17.47 -3.99
C ASN A 234 13.02 16.53 -3.69
N ARG A 235 14.17 16.73 -4.36
CA ARG A 235 15.47 16.04 -4.12
C ARG A 235 16.04 16.24 -2.70
N VAL A 236 15.22 16.66 -1.75
CA VAL A 236 15.54 16.91 -0.35
C VAL A 236 14.77 15.90 0.50
N ILE A 237 14.96 14.60 0.25
CA ILE A 237 14.87 13.65 1.35
C ILE A 237 16.10 13.97 2.21
N LYS A 238 15.94 14.84 3.22
CA LYS A 238 16.91 14.91 4.33
C LYS A 238 17.12 13.49 4.81
N ASP A 239 18.37 13.07 5.01
CA ASP A 239 18.89 11.71 5.32
C ASP A 239 18.20 10.88 6.45
N ALA A 240 17.03 11.28 6.93
CA ALA A 240 16.23 10.53 7.88
C ALA A 240 15.74 9.22 7.24
N PRO A 241 15.95 8.06 7.90
CA PRO A 241 15.45 6.80 7.42
C PRO A 241 13.92 6.78 7.44
N VAL A 242 13.33 6.04 6.50
CA VAL A 242 11.91 5.66 6.51
C VAL A 242 11.89 4.15 6.24
N ASN A 243 11.23 3.37 7.10
CA ASN A 243 11.19 1.90 6.97
C ASN A 243 9.75 1.40 6.74
N PRO A 244 9.12 1.73 5.60
CA PRO A 244 7.69 1.51 5.41
C PRO A 244 7.32 0.03 5.44
N GLN A 245 8.13 -0.84 4.83
CA GLN A 245 7.87 -2.29 4.86
C GLN A 245 7.95 -2.87 6.28
N LEU A 246 8.86 -2.34 7.12
CA LEU A 246 8.95 -2.73 8.51
C LEU A 246 7.71 -2.30 9.28
N CYS A 247 7.32 -1.02 9.16
CA CYS A 247 6.09 -0.48 9.77
C CYS A 247 4.87 -1.32 9.41
N PHE A 248 4.62 -1.57 8.12
CA PHE A 248 3.51 -2.39 7.68
C PHE A 248 3.54 -3.80 8.29
N SER A 249 4.70 -4.46 8.24
CA SER A 249 4.84 -5.81 8.81
C SER A 249 4.69 -5.86 10.35
N MET A 250 5.03 -4.79 11.05
CA MET A 250 4.78 -4.66 12.49
C MET A 250 3.29 -4.51 12.76
N LEU A 251 2.59 -3.64 12.03
CA LEU A 251 1.15 -3.45 12.16
C LEU A 251 0.40 -4.75 11.87
N ASP A 252 0.65 -5.34 10.70
CA ASP A 252 0.01 -6.58 10.25
C ASP A 252 0.20 -7.74 11.26
N MET A 253 1.38 -7.85 11.87
CA MET A 253 1.65 -8.83 12.92
C MET A 253 0.97 -8.48 14.25
N LEU A 254 0.97 -7.20 14.65
CA LEU A 254 0.39 -6.75 15.92
C LEU A 254 -1.14 -6.87 15.93
N GLU A 255 -1.80 -6.50 14.84
CA GLU A 255 -3.26 -6.62 14.69
C GLU A 255 -3.68 -8.09 14.82
N GLU A 256 -2.97 -9.02 14.17
CA GLU A 256 -3.24 -10.45 14.27
C GLU A 256 -2.96 -11.01 15.68
N ARG A 257 -1.85 -10.58 16.30
CA ARG A 257 -1.45 -11.05 17.63
C ARG A 257 -2.43 -10.58 18.72
N ARG A 258 -2.94 -9.37 18.59
CA ARG A 258 -3.85 -8.73 19.56
C ARG A 258 -5.32 -9.06 19.30
N TRP A 259 -5.66 -9.60 18.14
CA TRP A 259 -7.00 -10.13 17.88
C TRP A 259 -7.28 -11.32 18.82
N PRO A 260 -8.33 -11.26 19.66
CA PRO A 260 -8.60 -12.28 20.68
C PRO A 260 -9.18 -13.59 20.11
N VAL A 261 -9.50 -13.64 18.82
CA VAL A 261 -10.08 -14.81 18.16
C VAL A 261 -9.00 -15.85 17.89
N LYS A 262 -9.28 -17.10 18.25
CA LYS A 262 -8.46 -18.25 17.88
C LYS A 262 -9.13 -18.98 16.73
N TYR A 263 -8.35 -19.30 15.70
CA TYR A 263 -8.80 -20.05 14.53
C TYR A 263 -7.67 -20.96 14.03
N GLU A 264 -8.03 -21.90 13.15
CA GLU A 264 -7.08 -22.86 12.58
C GLU A 264 -5.94 -22.13 11.86
N LYS A 265 -4.69 -22.60 12.06
CA LYS A 265 -3.46 -22.00 11.48
C LYS A 265 -3.09 -20.61 11.98
N ARG A 266 -3.77 -20.05 12.99
CA ARG A 266 -3.40 -18.74 13.57
C ARG A 266 -1.93 -18.68 13.99
N ASP A 267 -1.41 -19.71 14.64
CA ASP A 267 -0.02 -19.73 15.10
C ASP A 267 0.98 -19.79 13.92
N GLU A 268 0.65 -20.51 12.84
CA GLU A 268 1.43 -20.54 11.61
C GLU A 268 1.44 -19.17 10.90
N ILE A 269 0.27 -18.52 10.84
CA ILE A 269 0.12 -17.17 10.28
C ILE A 269 0.91 -16.15 11.08
N LEU A 270 0.83 -16.20 12.42
CA LEU A 270 1.61 -15.34 13.30
C LEU A 270 3.11 -15.55 13.11
N ALA A 271 3.57 -16.80 13.03
CA ALA A 271 4.97 -17.11 12.77
C ALA A 271 5.44 -16.58 11.41
N LEU A 272 4.60 -16.65 10.37
CA LEU A 272 4.91 -16.11 9.04
C LEU A 272 5.01 -14.58 9.07
N LYS A 273 4.05 -13.90 9.72
CA LYS A 273 4.04 -12.44 9.87
C LYS A 273 5.25 -11.96 10.70
N GLU A 274 5.58 -12.65 11.77
CA GLU A 274 6.75 -12.36 12.60
C GLU A 274 8.06 -12.57 11.84
N LYS A 275 8.17 -13.64 11.03
CA LYS A 275 9.32 -13.87 10.14
C LYS A 275 9.48 -12.73 9.12
N ARG A 276 8.38 -12.24 8.53
CA ARG A 276 8.38 -11.10 7.61
C ARG A 276 8.88 -9.83 8.32
N MET A 277 8.36 -9.55 9.51
CA MET A 277 8.79 -8.42 10.34
C MET A 277 10.29 -8.49 10.67
N ILE A 278 10.78 -9.64 11.12
CA ILE A 278 12.20 -9.85 11.42
C ILE A 278 13.07 -9.64 10.17
N GLY A 279 12.63 -10.12 9.01
CA GLY A 279 13.32 -9.91 7.74
C GLY A 279 13.49 -8.42 7.39
N ASN A 280 12.43 -7.63 7.55
CA ASN A 280 12.45 -6.18 7.32
C ASN A 280 13.33 -5.44 8.35
N LEU A 281 13.34 -5.92 9.59
CA LEU A 281 14.07 -5.32 10.70
C LEU A 281 15.59 -5.32 10.47
N PHE A 282 16.15 -6.35 9.81
CA PHE A 282 17.57 -6.38 9.45
C PHE A 282 18.02 -5.41 8.36
N ASN A 283 17.10 -5.07 7.47
CA ASN A 283 17.38 -4.21 6.32
C ASN A 283 17.12 -2.74 6.66
N GLY A 284 16.45 -2.49 7.78
CA GLY A 284 16.12 -1.15 8.24
C GLY A 284 17.30 -0.35 8.77
N LYS A 285 17.14 0.97 8.70
CA LYS A 285 17.99 1.97 9.35
C LYS A 285 17.16 2.69 10.39
N TYR A 286 17.70 2.92 11.56
CA TYR A 286 16.92 3.43 12.69
C TYR A 286 17.49 4.73 13.19
N ILE A 287 16.61 5.62 13.64
CA ILE A 287 17.01 6.79 14.41
C ILE A 287 17.17 6.34 15.87
N VAL A 288 18.29 6.71 16.48
CA VAL A 288 18.58 6.49 17.90
C VAL A 288 18.93 7.85 18.51
N PRO A 289 18.25 8.29 19.58
CA PRO A 289 18.57 9.55 20.22
C PRO A 289 19.95 9.47 20.90
N MET A 290 20.85 10.38 20.53
CA MET A 290 22.24 10.35 20.94
C MET A 290 22.77 11.74 21.30
N GLN A 291 23.54 11.78 22.38
CA GLN A 291 24.43 12.87 22.74
C GLN A 291 25.88 12.45 22.48
N TYR A 292 26.73 13.41 22.16
CA TYR A 292 28.17 13.16 21.98
C TYR A 292 29.00 14.30 22.58
N GLU A 293 30.16 13.95 23.11
CA GLU A 293 31.16 14.88 23.64
C GLU A 293 32.50 14.66 22.93
N GLY A 294 33.10 15.73 22.39
CA GLY A 294 34.40 15.71 21.71
C GLY A 294 34.38 16.32 20.31
N HIS A 295 35.52 16.22 19.59
CA HIS A 295 35.63 16.72 18.23
C HIS A 295 34.75 15.93 17.26
N ALA A 296 33.89 16.65 16.56
CA ALA A 296 32.94 16.12 15.60
C ALA A 296 32.89 17.05 14.39
N GLU A 297 33.23 16.53 13.21
CA GLU A 297 33.17 17.29 11.97
C GLU A 297 31.84 17.01 11.28
N LYS A 298 31.01 18.05 11.12
CA LYS A 298 29.84 17.98 10.26
C LYS A 298 30.31 18.04 8.81
N THR A 299 30.07 16.97 8.05
CA THR A 299 30.25 16.98 6.59
C THR A 299 29.13 17.77 5.93
N GLU A 300 29.34 18.22 4.68
CA GLU A 300 28.34 18.92 3.86
C GLU A 300 27.03 18.13 3.69
N SER A 301 27.08 16.79 3.84
CA SER A 301 25.92 15.90 3.84
C SER A 301 25.13 15.85 5.16
N GLY A 302 25.44 16.69 6.14
CA GLY A 302 24.84 16.65 7.49
C GLY A 302 25.28 15.45 8.35
N ARG A 303 26.07 14.52 7.79
CA ARG A 303 26.67 13.40 8.54
C ARG A 303 27.80 13.91 9.42
N VAL A 304 27.78 13.50 10.68
CA VAL A 304 28.82 13.86 11.64
C VAL A 304 29.91 12.78 11.62
N ARG A 305 31.12 13.15 11.18
CA ARG A 305 32.33 12.33 11.35
C ARG A 305 32.89 12.58 12.75
N MET A 306 32.82 11.54 13.57
CA MET A 306 33.27 11.59 14.96
C MET A 306 34.75 11.19 15.05
N GLY A 307 35.52 11.89 15.88
CA GLY A 307 36.91 11.54 16.18
C GLY A 307 37.03 10.26 17.02
N LYS A 308 38.24 9.71 17.14
CA LYS A 308 38.48 8.47 17.91
C LYS A 308 38.18 8.60 19.41
N ASP A 309 38.16 9.82 19.94
CA ASP A 309 37.97 10.12 21.37
C ASP A 309 36.55 10.59 21.72
N THR A 310 35.61 10.54 20.76
CA THR A 310 34.24 10.98 21.00
C THR A 310 33.51 10.00 21.93
N LYS A 311 32.96 10.51 23.03
CA LYS A 311 32.09 9.74 23.93
C LYS A 311 30.64 9.87 23.48
N PHE A 312 29.90 8.77 23.54
CA PHE A 312 28.48 8.72 23.16
C PHE A 312 27.62 8.35 24.35
N THR A 313 26.51 9.07 24.50
CA THR A 313 25.46 8.75 25.47
C THR A 313 24.16 8.56 24.70
N PHE A 314 23.52 7.41 24.89
CA PHE A 314 22.22 7.11 24.29
C PHE A 314 21.10 7.39 25.28
N PHE A 315 19.97 7.88 24.78
CA PHE A 315 18.76 7.98 25.59
C PHE A 315 18.24 6.57 25.92
N MET A 316 17.64 6.42 27.10
CA MET A 316 17.10 5.14 27.57
C MET A 316 15.67 5.33 28.05
N VAL A 317 14.81 4.36 27.76
CA VAL A 317 13.44 4.30 28.31
C VAL A 317 13.43 3.26 29.41
N LYS A 318 12.88 3.64 30.56
CA LYS A 318 12.64 2.75 31.68
C LYS A 318 11.17 2.34 31.70
N THR A 319 10.90 1.04 31.78
CA THR A 319 9.54 0.50 31.90
C THR A 319 9.09 0.46 33.36
N ALA A 320 7.80 0.19 33.59
CA ALA A 320 7.23 0.11 34.93
C ALA A 320 7.80 -1.04 35.79
N ASP A 321 8.33 -2.08 35.15
CA ASP A 321 9.02 -3.22 35.78
C ASP A 321 10.53 -3.00 35.92
N ASP A 322 10.97 -1.74 35.95
CA ASP A 322 12.36 -1.30 36.13
C ASP A 322 13.37 -1.73 35.04
N LYS A 323 12.91 -2.36 33.95
CA LYS A 323 13.77 -2.71 32.81
C LYS A 323 14.13 -1.47 31.98
N ILE A 324 15.32 -1.50 31.40
CA ILE A 324 15.92 -0.41 30.65
C ILE A 324 16.08 -0.83 29.18
N PHE A 325 15.38 -0.13 28.30
CA PHE A 325 15.39 -0.35 26.87
C PHE A 325 15.99 0.82 26.11
N MET A 326 16.77 0.53 25.08
CA MET A 326 17.24 1.53 24.12
C MET A 326 16.12 1.81 23.11
N PRO A 327 15.61 3.04 23.00
CA PRO A 327 14.57 3.35 22.03
C PRO A 327 15.17 3.54 20.64
N VAL A 328 14.52 2.94 19.65
CA VAL A 328 14.87 3.07 18.24
C VAL A 328 13.63 3.43 17.44
N PHE A 329 13.80 4.27 16.42
CA PHE A 329 12.68 4.80 15.65
C PHE A 329 12.82 4.45 14.18
N THR A 330 11.70 4.06 13.57
CA THR A 330 11.64 3.67 12.16
C THR A 330 11.69 4.85 11.21
N ASP A 331 11.37 6.03 11.70
CA ASP A 331 11.23 7.24 10.90
C ASP A 331 11.22 8.49 11.80
N GLY A 332 11.27 9.66 11.15
CA GLY A 332 11.25 10.95 11.84
C GLY A 332 9.92 11.29 12.52
N PHE A 333 8.80 10.71 12.08
CA PHE A 333 7.49 10.96 12.70
C PHE A 333 7.43 10.27 14.07
N GLU A 334 7.84 9.02 14.15
CA GLU A 334 7.93 8.28 15.41
C GLU A 334 8.96 8.89 16.38
N PHE A 335 10.09 9.37 15.86
CA PHE A 335 11.08 10.09 16.67
C PHE A 335 10.50 11.38 17.25
N GLY A 336 9.78 12.17 16.44
CA GLY A 336 9.16 13.43 16.86
C GLY A 336 8.14 13.29 18.00
N LYS A 337 7.42 12.16 18.07
CA LYS A 337 6.44 11.89 19.13
C LYS A 337 7.02 11.87 20.54
N MET A 338 8.31 11.55 20.68
CA MET A 338 8.97 11.54 21.99
C MET A 338 9.21 12.94 22.55
N LYS A 339 9.14 13.99 21.72
CA LYS A 339 9.39 15.38 22.12
C LYS A 339 10.68 15.54 22.92
N LEU A 340 11.74 14.87 22.48
CA LEU A 340 13.05 14.99 23.10
C LEU A 340 13.59 16.41 22.87
N GLY A 341 14.28 16.97 23.88
CA GLY A 341 14.88 18.28 23.78
C GLY A 341 15.98 18.36 22.70
N HIS A 342 16.34 19.59 22.30
CA HIS A 342 17.32 19.85 21.23
C HIS A 342 18.72 19.27 21.51
N GLU A 343 19.01 18.90 22.75
CA GLU A 343 20.23 18.20 23.15
C GLU A 343 20.33 16.77 22.60
N TRP A 344 19.21 16.14 22.23
CA TRP A 344 19.17 14.78 21.68
C TRP A 344 19.23 14.80 20.16
N ASN A 345 20.37 14.41 19.61
CA ASN A 345 20.54 14.33 18.16
C ASN A 345 19.91 13.04 17.61
N ALA A 346 19.38 13.12 16.40
CA ALA A 346 18.88 11.97 15.64
C ALA A 346 20.04 11.28 14.91
N ALA A 347 20.65 10.25 15.53
CA ALA A 347 21.70 9.46 14.90
C ALA A 347 21.12 8.25 14.17
N VAL A 348 21.63 7.94 12.97
CA VAL A 348 21.12 6.84 12.14
C VAL A 348 22.05 5.63 12.22
N PHE A 349 21.51 4.48 12.64
CA PHE A 349 22.25 3.24 12.82
C PHE A 349 21.58 2.05 12.12
N SER A 350 22.39 1.04 11.75
CA SER A 350 21.84 -0.24 11.31
C SER A 350 21.40 -1.10 12.51
N PHE A 351 20.58 -2.12 12.26
CA PHE A 351 20.20 -3.07 13.30
C PHE A 351 21.41 -3.76 13.95
N SER A 352 22.42 -4.13 13.17
CA SER A 352 23.64 -4.76 13.69
C SER A 352 24.49 -3.82 14.54
N ASP A 353 24.45 -2.50 14.29
CA ASP A 353 25.11 -1.53 15.17
C ASP A 353 24.39 -1.43 16.51
N ILE A 354 23.05 -1.34 16.47
CA ILE A 354 22.19 -1.34 17.66
C ILE A 354 22.44 -2.58 18.51
N ALA A 355 22.52 -3.77 17.90
CA ALA A 355 22.80 -5.02 18.61
C ALA A 355 24.12 -4.98 19.40
N ARG A 356 25.13 -4.22 18.95
CA ARG A 356 26.40 -4.03 19.66
C ARG A 356 26.31 -3.00 20.80
N PHE A 357 25.36 -2.05 20.72
CA PHE A 357 25.21 -0.98 21.70
C PHE A 357 24.38 -1.40 22.93
N ILE A 358 23.53 -2.41 22.82
CA ILE A 358 22.64 -2.85 23.91
C ILE A 358 23.42 -3.29 25.15
N ARG A 359 24.63 -3.86 25.02
CA ARG A 359 25.55 -4.21 26.12
C ARG A 359 24.86 -4.72 27.41
N ASP A 360 24.69 -3.84 28.40
CA ASP A 360 24.16 -4.07 29.75
C ASP A 360 22.65 -3.74 29.91
N LYS A 361 21.96 -3.43 28.81
CA LYS A 361 20.53 -3.08 28.77
C LYS A 361 19.66 -4.31 28.55
N ASP A 362 18.37 -4.20 28.90
CA ASP A 362 17.39 -5.29 28.80
C ASP A 362 16.91 -5.52 27.36
N GLY A 363 17.08 -4.54 26.46
CA GLY A 363 16.73 -4.71 25.06
C GLY A 363 16.54 -3.40 24.29
N VAL A 364 15.72 -3.48 23.23
CA VAL A 364 15.34 -2.35 22.38
C VAL A 364 13.83 -2.12 22.41
N ALA A 365 13.43 -0.86 22.48
CA ALA A 365 12.04 -0.43 22.30
C ALA A 365 11.88 0.22 20.92
N ILE A 366 11.22 -0.46 19.99
CA ILE A 366 10.93 0.07 18.65
C ILE A 366 9.66 0.92 18.75
N ASN A 367 9.76 2.19 18.33
CA ASN A 367 8.67 3.16 18.35
C ASN A 367 7.88 3.14 19.68
N PRO A 368 8.51 3.48 20.82
CA PRO A 368 7.90 3.36 22.15
C PRO A 368 6.62 4.19 22.33
N ALA A 369 6.43 5.27 21.57
CA ALA A 369 5.20 6.06 21.58
C ALA A 369 4.17 5.63 20.51
N GLY A 370 4.56 4.76 19.57
CA GLY A 370 3.74 4.27 18.46
C GLY A 370 3.46 2.77 18.59
N HIS A 371 4.14 1.96 17.76
CA HIS A 371 3.95 0.50 17.68
C HIS A 371 4.21 -0.23 19.02
N ARG A 372 5.06 0.32 19.90
CA ARG A 372 5.37 -0.21 21.24
C ARG A 372 5.88 -1.65 21.23
N ILE A 373 6.86 -1.95 20.38
CA ILE A 373 7.48 -3.27 20.35
C ILE A 373 8.72 -3.26 21.26
N PHE A 374 8.70 -4.06 22.32
CA PHE A 374 9.82 -4.25 23.22
C PHE A 374 10.48 -5.60 22.91
N MET A 375 11.70 -5.56 22.41
CA MET A 375 12.48 -6.74 22.07
C MET A 375 13.54 -6.98 23.14
N PRO A 376 13.50 -8.12 23.84
CA PRO A 376 14.55 -8.49 24.79
C PRO A 376 15.92 -8.63 24.12
N LYS A 377 16.97 -8.35 24.86
CA LYS A 377 18.37 -8.44 24.40
C LYS A 377 18.70 -9.81 23.80
N GLU A 378 18.26 -10.90 24.41
CA GLU A 378 18.51 -12.27 23.93
C GLU A 378 17.94 -12.48 22.54
N GLN A 379 16.72 -11.99 22.31
CA GLN A 379 16.05 -12.06 21.01
C GLN A 379 16.85 -11.27 19.96
N ILE A 380 17.31 -10.07 20.31
CA ILE A 380 18.10 -9.21 19.40
C ILE A 380 19.43 -9.87 19.02
N ILE A 381 20.13 -10.46 20.00
CA ILE A 381 21.40 -11.16 19.77
C ILE A 381 21.18 -12.39 18.89
N ALA A 382 20.13 -13.18 19.15
CA ALA A 382 19.81 -14.37 18.35
C ALA A 382 19.48 -13.99 16.90
N ILE A 383 18.67 -12.95 16.72
CA ILE A 383 18.28 -12.37 15.44
C ILE A 383 19.51 -11.88 14.68
N ASP A 384 20.35 -11.01 15.27
CA ASP A 384 21.58 -10.52 14.62
C ASP A 384 22.55 -11.65 14.25
N SER A 385 22.72 -12.64 15.12
CA SER A 385 23.60 -13.80 14.87
C SER A 385 23.12 -14.63 13.68
N ALA A 386 21.82 -14.91 13.61
CA ALA A 386 21.23 -15.65 12.50
C ALA A 386 21.39 -14.89 11.16
N ASN A 387 21.22 -13.56 11.17
CA ASN A 387 21.39 -12.75 9.96
C ASN A 387 22.84 -12.71 9.48
N ARG A 388 23.81 -12.64 10.38
CA ARG A 388 25.24 -12.72 10.00
C ARG A 388 25.55 -14.07 9.34
N ALA A 389 25.13 -15.18 9.93
CA ALA A 389 25.31 -16.52 9.36
C ALA A 389 24.64 -16.65 7.98
N TYR A 390 23.43 -16.12 7.82
CA TYR A 390 22.73 -16.11 6.53
C TYR A 390 23.48 -15.29 5.46
N ARG A 391 23.95 -14.08 5.81
CA ARG A 391 24.72 -13.23 4.89
C ARG A 391 26.05 -13.87 4.50
N GLU A 392 26.73 -14.52 5.43
CA GLU A 392 27.98 -15.27 5.16
C GLU A 392 27.72 -16.44 4.21
N THR A 393 26.66 -17.22 4.45
CA THR A 393 26.26 -18.34 3.59
C THR A 393 25.93 -17.86 2.17
N LYS A 394 25.12 -16.81 2.04
CA LYS A 394 24.77 -16.23 0.73
C LYS A 394 26.00 -15.66 0.01
N ALA A 395 26.91 -15.01 0.73
CA ALA A 395 28.16 -14.50 0.15
C ALA A 395 29.11 -15.63 -0.28
N GLN A 396 29.11 -16.79 0.40
CA GLN A 396 29.85 -17.98 -0.03
C GLN A 396 29.23 -18.63 -1.27
N GLN A 397 27.90 -18.72 -1.33
CA GLN A 397 27.19 -19.25 -2.51
C GLN A 397 27.42 -18.39 -3.75
N ASN A 398 27.34 -17.07 -3.62
CA ASN A 398 27.62 -16.15 -4.74
C ASN A 398 29.07 -16.28 -5.23
N ARG A 399 30.04 -16.36 -4.31
CA ARG A 399 31.46 -16.57 -4.68
C ARG A 399 31.68 -17.88 -5.43
N ARG A 400 31.06 -18.97 -4.97
CA ARG A 400 31.14 -20.27 -5.67
C ARG A 400 30.52 -20.21 -7.07
N ALA A 401 29.38 -19.52 -7.24
CA ALA A 401 28.75 -19.36 -8.54
C ALA A 401 29.60 -18.50 -9.51
N ASP A 402 30.27 -17.47 -9.00
CA ASP A 402 31.19 -16.64 -9.79
C ASP A 402 32.45 -17.43 -10.21
N ASP A 403 33.01 -18.23 -9.30
CA ASP A 403 34.16 -19.10 -9.58
C ASP A 403 33.80 -20.16 -10.64
N ASP A 404 32.64 -20.82 -10.51
CA ASP A 404 32.15 -21.80 -11.49
C ASP A 404 31.92 -21.18 -12.89
N ASN A 405 31.43 -19.94 -12.93
CA ASN A 405 31.27 -19.19 -14.18
C ASN A 405 32.60 -18.77 -14.80
N ALA A 406 33.59 -18.39 -13.98
CA ALA A 406 34.94 -18.07 -14.44
C ALA A 406 35.66 -19.31 -15.02
N VAL A 407 35.53 -20.47 -14.36
CA VAL A 407 36.06 -21.75 -14.84
C VAL A 407 35.41 -22.14 -16.18
N LYS A 408 34.08 -22.03 -16.31
CA LYS A 408 33.40 -22.30 -17.59
C LYS A 408 33.87 -21.40 -18.73
N ARG A 409 34.10 -20.11 -18.49
CA ARG A 409 34.63 -19.19 -19.51
C ARG A 409 36.06 -19.56 -19.92
N ALA A 410 36.91 -19.92 -18.95
CA ALA A 410 38.28 -20.33 -19.21
C ALA A 410 38.35 -21.64 -20.04
N VAL A 411 37.52 -22.63 -19.71
CA VAL A 411 37.44 -23.90 -20.47
C VAL A 411 36.93 -23.67 -21.89
N ASN A 412 35.87 -22.87 -22.06
CA ASN A 412 35.33 -22.56 -23.39
C ASN A 412 36.33 -21.77 -24.25
N GLY A 413 37.07 -20.83 -23.64
CA GLY A 413 38.13 -20.10 -24.33
C GLY A 413 39.30 -20.99 -24.74
N ALA A 414 39.70 -21.95 -23.89
CA ALA A 414 40.75 -22.91 -24.21
C ALA A 414 40.34 -23.87 -25.33
N MET A 415 39.09 -24.35 -25.35
CA MET A 415 38.59 -25.21 -26.44
C MET A 415 38.51 -24.47 -27.78
N ALA A 416 38.07 -23.20 -27.79
CA ALA A 416 38.04 -22.38 -29.00
C ALA A 416 39.45 -22.10 -29.57
N HIS A 417 40.48 -22.08 -28.72
CA HIS A 417 41.88 -21.98 -29.16
C HIS A 417 42.45 -23.31 -29.68
N MET A 418 41.91 -24.45 -29.26
CA MET A 418 42.30 -25.78 -29.77
C MET A 418 41.64 -26.12 -31.10
N GLU A 419 40.46 -25.57 -31.42
CA GLU A 419 39.78 -25.78 -32.70
C GLU A 419 40.34 -24.91 -33.85
N ASN A 420 41.18 -23.92 -33.54
CA ASN A 420 41.78 -22.98 -34.51
C ASN A 420 43.28 -23.23 -34.79
N ASN A 421 43.85 -24.31 -34.25
CA ASN A 421 45.18 -24.85 -34.57
C ASN A 421 45.03 -26.25 -35.15
#